data_AF-A0A3P6RSX7-F1
#
_entry.id   AF-A0A3P6RSX7-F1
#
_cell.length_a   1.000
_cell.length_b   1.000
_cell.length_c   1.000
_cell.angle_alpha   90.00
_cell.angle_beta   90.00
_cell.angle_gamma   90.00
#
_symmetry.space_group_name_H-M   'P 1'
#
loop_
_entity.id
_entity.type
_entity.pdbx_description
1 polymer ?
#
loop_
_entity_poly.entity_id
_entity_poly.type
_entity_poly.pdbx_seq_one_letter_code
_entity_poly.pdbx_strand_id
1 'polypeptide(L)'
;MGTGVPFRPGTFDGAISISAIQWLCHANAGDQNPKRRLHRFFQTLYGCLGRGTRAVFQFYPENEQQSALIMSQATKAGFNGGLVIDYPNSVKAKKVYLVLMTGGIAQLPKALTGEEEMMQHHGQIKNTGRGFTMPHKGEKKPQKGTKEWIQKKRERMLKQGRLMTPISHDESARAENIRNCVTTWRHVSACMT
;
A
#
# COMPACT_ATOMS: atom_id res chain seq x y z
N MET A 1 -14.41 -12.46 3.16
CA MET A 1 -13.64 -11.74 4.21
C MET A 1 -14.27 -11.97 5.58
N GLY A 2 -13.48 -12.18 6.64
CA GLY A 2 -14.00 -12.36 8.01
C GLY A 2 -13.94 -13.78 8.57
N THR A 3 -13.26 -14.71 7.89
CA THR A 3 -12.93 -16.05 8.41
C THR A 3 -11.77 -16.03 9.42
N GLY A 4 -11.04 -14.91 9.46
CA GLY A 4 -9.90 -14.69 10.33
C GLY A 4 -8.59 -14.51 9.56
N VAL A 5 -7.52 -14.23 10.31
CA VAL A 5 -6.17 -13.98 9.83
C VAL A 5 -5.33 -15.25 10.10
N PRO A 6 -4.97 -16.04 9.07
CA PRO A 6 -4.40 -17.40 9.25
C PRO A 6 -2.88 -17.37 9.42
N PHE A 7 -2.40 -16.63 10.42
CA PHE A 7 -0.96 -16.51 10.72
C PHE A 7 -0.67 -16.96 12.15
N ARG A 8 0.62 -17.20 12.44
CA ARG A 8 1.06 -17.60 13.77
C ARG A 8 0.92 -16.42 14.75
N PRO A 9 0.74 -16.70 16.06
CA PRO A 9 0.69 -15.64 17.04
C PRO A 9 1.97 -14.78 17.05
N GLY A 10 1.84 -13.46 17.17
CA GLY A 10 2.99 -12.54 17.23
C GLY A 10 3.84 -12.45 15.96
N THR A 11 3.30 -12.83 14.80
CA THR A 11 4.03 -12.77 13.51
C THR A 11 4.30 -11.34 13.04
N PHE A 12 3.41 -10.39 13.38
CA PHE A 12 3.45 -9.04 12.82
C PHE A 12 3.71 -7.97 13.89
N ASP A 13 4.57 -7.01 13.56
CA ASP A 13 4.86 -5.81 14.37
C ASP A 13 3.83 -4.68 14.16
N GLY A 14 2.83 -4.91 13.31
CA GLY A 14 1.74 -3.98 13.07
C GLY A 14 0.85 -4.43 11.92
N ALA A 15 -0.29 -3.76 11.76
CA ALA A 15 -1.22 -4.01 10.66
C ALA A 15 -1.75 -2.70 10.07
N ILE A 16 -1.91 -2.66 8.76
CA ILE A 16 -2.52 -1.52 8.06
C ILE A 16 -3.54 -2.07 7.07
N SER A 17 -4.71 -1.44 7.00
CA SER A 17 -5.67 -1.69 5.93
C SER A 17 -6.30 -0.39 5.46
N ILE A 18 -6.33 -0.21 4.14
CA ILE A 18 -6.87 0.98 3.49
C ILE A 18 -8.13 0.56 2.73
N SER A 19 -9.26 1.16 3.07
CA SER A 19 -10.54 1.01 2.36
C SER A 19 -10.97 -0.46 2.16
N ALA A 20 -10.74 -1.33 3.16
CA ALA A 20 -11.12 -2.75 3.08
C ALA A 20 -12.12 -3.21 4.15
N ILE A 21 -12.01 -2.70 5.39
CA ILE A 21 -12.79 -3.27 6.51
C ILE A 21 -14.30 -3.01 6.41
N GLN A 22 -14.74 -2.02 5.63
CA GLN A 22 -16.17 -1.75 5.44
C GLN A 22 -16.92 -2.94 4.82
N TRP A 23 -16.24 -3.76 4.01
CA TRP A 23 -16.83 -4.96 3.41
C TRP A 23 -17.07 -6.10 4.41
N LEU A 24 -16.53 -6.02 5.62
CA LEU A 24 -16.88 -6.95 6.69
C LEU A 24 -18.28 -6.69 7.26
N CYS A 25 -18.78 -5.46 7.10
CA CYS A 25 -20.11 -5.06 7.54
C CYS A 25 -21.18 -5.39 6.50
N HIS A 26 -20.81 -5.63 5.24
CA HIS A 26 -21.75 -6.01 4.18
C HIS A 26 -22.07 -7.52 4.21
N ALA A 27 -23.35 -7.88 4.14
CA ALA A 27 -23.83 -9.25 4.16
C ALA A 27 -24.63 -9.56 2.89
N ASN A 28 -24.07 -10.41 2.02
CA ASN A 28 -24.72 -10.83 0.76
C ASN A 28 -25.70 -12.00 0.95
N ALA A 29 -25.56 -12.74 2.06
CA ALA A 29 -26.34 -13.93 2.37
C ALA A 29 -26.73 -13.92 3.86
N GLY A 30 -27.87 -14.53 4.19
CA GLY A 30 -28.43 -14.50 5.54
C GLY A 30 -27.58 -15.20 6.61
N ASP A 31 -26.63 -16.06 6.19
CA ASP A 31 -25.68 -16.73 7.08
C ASP A 31 -24.47 -15.85 7.48
N GLN A 32 -24.25 -14.75 6.76
CA GLN A 32 -23.10 -13.85 6.98
C GLN A 32 -23.40 -12.81 8.05
N ASN A 33 -23.38 -13.20 9.34
CA ASN A 33 -23.55 -12.23 10.41
C ASN A 33 -22.32 -11.28 10.51
N PRO A 34 -22.48 -9.97 10.24
CA PRO A 34 -21.37 -9.01 10.18
C PRO A 34 -20.66 -8.86 11.53
N LYS A 35 -21.41 -8.89 12.64
CA LYS A 35 -20.86 -8.80 14.00
C LYS A 35 -19.91 -9.96 14.29
N ARG A 36 -20.31 -11.19 13.92
CA ARG A 36 -19.50 -12.39 14.11
C ARG A 36 -18.23 -12.36 13.26
N ARG A 37 -18.34 -11.97 11.99
CA ARG A 37 -17.21 -11.87 11.05
C ARG A 37 -16.19 -10.83 11.50
N LEU A 38 -16.68 -9.68 11.95
CA LEU A 38 -15.86 -8.58 12.43
C LEU A 38 -15.13 -8.94 13.72
N HIS A 39 -15.84 -9.56 14.68
CA HIS A 39 -15.23 -10.04 15.90
C HIS A 39 -14.15 -11.10 15.61
N ARG A 40 -14.44 -12.06 14.73
CA ARG A 40 -13.47 -13.10 14.35
C ARG A 40 -12.24 -12.52 13.63
N PHE A 41 -12.44 -11.53 12.77
CA PHE A 41 -11.34 -10.80 12.15
C PHE A 41 -10.44 -10.14 13.20
N PHE A 42 -11.00 -9.33 14.11
CA PHE A 42 -10.21 -8.65 15.13
C PHE A 42 -9.56 -9.62 16.12
N GLN A 43 -10.27 -10.67 16.55
CA GLN A 43 -9.72 -11.67 17.48
C GLN A 43 -8.50 -12.39 16.89
N THR A 44 -8.59 -12.84 15.65
CA THR A 44 -7.48 -13.53 14.99
C THR A 44 -6.33 -12.58 14.65
N LEU A 45 -6.65 -11.35 14.23
CA LEU A 45 -5.64 -10.32 14.02
C LEU A 45 -4.89 -9.98 15.31
N TYR A 46 -5.59 -9.82 16.43
CA TYR A 46 -4.98 -9.55 17.74
C TYR A 46 -3.98 -10.63 18.11
N GLY A 47 -4.33 -11.91 17.88
CA GLY A 47 -3.42 -13.02 18.10
C GLY A 47 -2.16 -12.96 17.24
N CYS A 48 -2.29 -12.55 15.97
CA CYS A 48 -1.17 -12.47 15.03
C CYS A 48 -0.23 -11.28 15.28
N LEU A 49 -0.65 -10.31 16.10
CA LEU A 49 0.10 -9.10 16.40
C LEU A 49 0.95 -9.27 17.68
N GLY A 50 2.17 -8.75 17.65
CA GLY A 50 3.03 -8.69 18.83
C GLY A 50 2.45 -7.77 19.92
N ARG A 51 2.96 -7.88 21.16
CA ARG A 51 2.61 -6.98 22.27
C ARG A 51 3.16 -5.58 22.00
N GLY A 52 2.37 -4.54 22.28
CA GLY A 52 2.73 -3.13 22.06
C GLY A 52 2.69 -2.69 20.59
N THR A 53 2.14 -3.51 19.69
CA THR A 53 2.06 -3.19 18.27
C THR A 53 0.81 -2.38 17.95
N ARG A 54 0.79 -1.77 16.77
CA ARG A 54 -0.30 -0.88 16.33
C ARG A 54 -0.97 -1.44 15.08
N ALA A 55 -2.28 -1.29 15.02
CA ALA A 55 -3.07 -1.59 13.84
C ALA A 55 -3.88 -0.37 13.41
N VAL A 56 -3.77 0.03 12.14
CA VAL A 56 -4.46 1.22 11.60
C VAL A 56 -5.35 0.83 10.45
N PHE A 57 -6.63 1.18 10.53
CA PHE A 57 -7.60 0.90 9.48
C PHE A 57 -8.21 2.19 8.98
N GLN A 58 -7.94 2.54 7.72
CA GLN A 58 -8.70 3.57 7.04
C GLN A 58 -9.95 2.95 6.41
N PHE A 59 -11.10 3.57 6.62
CA PHE A 59 -12.37 3.10 6.06
C PHE A 59 -13.37 4.24 5.88
N TYR A 60 -14.43 3.95 5.13
CA TYR A 60 -15.55 4.86 4.90
C TYR A 60 -16.80 4.24 5.53
N PRO A 61 -17.17 4.64 6.76
CA PRO A 61 -18.42 4.16 7.36
C PRO A 61 -19.62 4.72 6.59
N GLU A 62 -20.63 3.89 6.37
CA GLU A 62 -21.92 4.33 5.83
C GLU A 62 -22.71 5.12 6.89
N ASN A 63 -22.70 4.61 8.13
CA ASN A 63 -23.42 5.17 9.27
C ASN A 63 -22.52 5.21 10.51
N GLU A 64 -22.82 6.11 11.46
CA GLU A 64 -22.11 6.19 12.75
C GLU A 64 -22.29 4.92 13.61
N GLN A 65 -23.43 4.25 13.46
CA GLN A 65 -23.65 2.94 14.09
C GLN A 65 -22.67 1.88 13.59
N GLN A 66 -22.25 1.97 12.32
CA GLN A 66 -21.30 1.03 11.73
C GLN A 66 -19.89 1.25 12.30
N SER A 67 -19.47 2.51 12.46
CA SER A 67 -18.19 2.83 13.10
C SER A 67 -18.17 2.41 14.57
N ALA A 68 -19.27 2.66 15.31
CA ALA A 68 -19.42 2.20 16.69
C ALA A 68 -19.39 0.67 16.80
N LEU A 69 -20.03 -0.05 15.87
CA LEU A 69 -19.99 -1.51 15.81
C LEU A 69 -18.56 -2.02 15.60
N ILE A 70 -17.82 -1.46 14.64
CA ILE A 70 -16.43 -1.81 14.37
C ILE A 70 -15.57 -1.61 15.62
N MET A 71 -15.68 -0.43 16.24
CA MET A 71 -14.93 -0.10 17.45
C MET A 71 -15.27 -1.07 18.59
N SER A 72 -16.56 -1.36 18.81
CA SER A 72 -16.99 -2.29 19.86
C SER A 72 -16.42 -3.71 19.68
N GLN A 73 -16.35 -4.21 18.44
CA GLN A 73 -15.81 -5.55 18.17
C GLN A 73 -14.29 -5.59 18.29
N ALA A 74 -13.59 -4.50 17.96
CA ALA A 74 -12.15 -4.35 18.18
C ALA A 74 -11.82 -4.32 19.68
N THR A 75 -12.53 -3.51 20.47
CA THR A 75 -12.36 -3.45 21.93
C THR A 75 -12.68 -4.79 22.58
N LYS A 76 -13.75 -5.47 22.12
CA LYS A 76 -14.09 -6.82 22.60
C LYS A 76 -12.99 -7.85 22.30
N ALA A 77 -12.24 -7.69 21.21
CA ALA A 77 -11.11 -8.56 20.88
C ALA A 77 -9.85 -8.28 21.72
N GLY A 78 -9.82 -7.19 22.50
CA GLY A 78 -8.70 -6.82 23.37
C GLY A 78 -7.86 -5.64 22.86
N PHE A 79 -8.26 -5.00 21.75
CA PHE A 79 -7.58 -3.79 21.29
C PHE A 79 -7.96 -2.57 22.13
N ASN A 80 -6.96 -1.73 22.41
CA ASN A 80 -7.16 -0.38 22.92
C ASN A 80 -7.04 0.63 21.77
N GLY A 81 -7.64 1.81 21.90
CA GLY A 81 -7.51 2.88 20.91
C GLY A 81 -8.85 3.56 20.61
N GLY A 82 -8.98 4.06 19.38
CA GLY A 82 -10.12 4.92 19.01
C GLY A 82 -10.11 5.38 17.55
N LEU A 83 -11.05 6.25 17.23
CA LEU A 83 -11.23 6.80 15.89
C LEU A 83 -10.53 8.16 15.77
N VAL A 84 -9.83 8.36 14.66
CA VAL A 84 -9.21 9.62 14.23
C VAL A 84 -9.87 10.02 12.92
N ILE A 85 -10.38 11.24 12.84
CA ILE A 85 -11.10 11.74 11.67
C ILE A 85 -10.36 12.96 11.13
N ASP A 86 -9.75 12.80 9.96
CA ASP A 86 -9.15 13.93 9.25
C ASP A 86 -10.23 14.71 8.51
N TYR A 87 -10.10 16.04 8.51
CA TYR A 87 -11.02 16.99 7.88
C TYR A 87 -12.49 16.76 8.25
N PRO A 88 -12.85 16.85 9.55
CA PRO A 88 -14.22 16.60 10.01
C PRO A 88 -15.27 17.51 9.34
N ASN A 89 -14.86 18.72 8.93
CA ASN A 89 -15.72 19.73 8.31
C ASN A 89 -15.94 19.54 6.80
N SER A 90 -15.25 18.59 6.13
CA SER A 90 -15.32 18.42 4.67
C SER A 90 -15.80 17.03 4.28
N VAL A 91 -16.97 16.94 3.63
CA VAL A 91 -17.52 15.65 3.19
C VAL A 91 -16.65 14.96 2.13
N LYS A 92 -16.00 15.75 1.26
CA LYS A 92 -15.17 15.23 0.15
C LYS A 92 -13.79 14.76 0.62
N ALA A 93 -13.22 15.42 1.63
CA ALA A 93 -11.88 15.14 2.13
C ALA A 93 -11.86 14.30 3.42
N LYS A 94 -13.02 14.04 4.04
CA LYS A 94 -13.14 13.28 5.28
C LYS A 94 -12.50 11.90 5.14
N LYS A 95 -11.58 11.58 6.04
CA LYS A 95 -10.99 10.25 6.16
C LYS A 95 -11.11 9.78 7.59
N VAL A 96 -11.65 8.58 7.78
CA VAL A 96 -11.81 7.97 9.09
C VAL A 96 -10.76 6.87 9.25
N TYR A 97 -10.03 6.93 10.36
CA TYR A 97 -9.03 5.95 10.74
C TYR A 97 -9.39 5.34 12.09
N LEU A 98 -9.41 4.03 12.17
CA LEU A 98 -9.43 3.30 13.43
C LEU A 98 -7.99 2.98 13.80
N VAL A 99 -7.52 3.56 14.90
CA VAL A 99 -6.17 3.35 15.42
C VAL A 99 -6.27 2.47 16.65
N LEU A 100 -5.70 1.27 16.56
CA LEU A 100 -5.72 0.23 17.58
C LEU A 100 -4.31 -0.11 18.07
N MET A 101 -4.22 -0.57 19.31
CA MET A 101 -2.99 -0.94 20.01
C MET A 101 -3.19 -2.28 20.73
N THR A 102 -2.20 -3.16 20.69
CA THR A 102 -2.22 -4.47 21.36
C THR A 102 -1.46 -4.43 22.70
N GLY A 103 -2.12 -3.96 23.74
CA GLY A 103 -1.52 -3.83 25.07
C GLY A 103 -0.74 -2.53 25.26
N GLY A 104 -0.76 -2.03 26.50
CA GLY A 104 -0.33 -0.68 26.83
C GLY A 104 -1.37 0.37 26.43
N ILE A 105 -1.29 1.55 27.04
CA ILE A 105 -2.05 2.74 26.64
C ILE A 105 -1.05 3.63 25.89
N ALA A 106 -1.22 3.76 24.57
CA ALA A 106 -0.47 4.73 23.78
C ALA A 106 -1.39 5.88 23.36
N GLN A 107 -0.83 7.09 23.29
CA GLN A 107 -1.58 8.27 22.85
C GLN A 107 -2.04 8.09 21.40
N LEU A 108 -3.30 8.45 21.12
CA LEU A 108 -3.82 8.44 19.76
C LEU A 108 -3.17 9.56 18.92
N PRO A 109 -2.96 9.34 17.61
CA PRO A 109 -2.53 10.40 16.71
C PRO A 109 -3.52 11.57 16.70
N LYS A 110 -2.99 12.80 16.60
CA LYS A 110 -3.80 14.00 16.40
C LYS A 110 -4.41 13.96 15.00
N ALA A 111 -5.71 14.23 14.89
CA ALA A 111 -6.41 14.35 13.61
C ALA A 111 -5.93 15.57 12.83
N LEU A 112 -5.86 15.45 11.49
CA LEU A 112 -5.52 16.57 10.63
C LEU A 112 -6.73 17.51 10.47
N THR A 113 -6.53 18.78 10.85
CA THR A 113 -7.43 19.88 10.51
C THR A 113 -6.79 20.69 9.38
N GLY A 114 -7.60 21.21 8.45
CA GLY A 114 -7.12 21.85 7.21
C GLY A 114 -6.21 23.08 7.39
N GLU A 115 -6.02 23.54 8.63
CA GLU A 115 -5.11 24.63 8.98
C GLU A 115 -3.64 24.16 9.11
N GLU A 116 -3.39 22.87 9.29
CA GLU A 116 -2.04 22.32 9.53
C GLU A 116 -1.27 21.95 8.24
N GLU A 117 -1.94 22.02 7.07
CA GLU A 117 -1.33 21.68 5.78
C GLU A 117 -0.18 22.62 5.38
N MET A 118 -0.20 23.89 5.81
CA MET A 118 0.87 24.85 5.49
C MET A 118 2.20 24.57 6.20
N MET A 119 2.23 23.69 7.22
CA MET A 119 3.41 23.49 8.05
C MET A 119 4.04 22.09 7.96
N GLN A 120 3.39 21.12 7.31
CA GLN A 120 3.76 19.68 7.41
C GLN A 120 4.24 19.01 6.11
N HIS A 121 4.77 19.74 5.13
CA HIS A 121 5.46 19.11 3.98
C HIS A 121 6.83 18.46 4.34
N HIS A 122 7.13 18.22 5.62
CA HIS A 122 8.41 17.65 6.08
C HIS A 122 8.32 16.54 7.16
N GLY A 123 7.13 16.00 7.43
CA GLY A 123 6.95 14.87 8.37
C GLY A 123 7.41 13.52 7.81
N GLN A 124 8.66 13.40 7.34
CA GLN A 124 9.22 12.13 6.87
C GLN A 124 9.54 11.26 8.09
N ILE A 125 8.77 10.19 8.30
CA ILE A 125 9.12 9.14 9.27
C ILE A 125 10.45 8.51 8.80
N LYS A 126 11.54 8.74 9.54
CA LYS A 126 12.83 8.10 9.28
C LYS A 126 12.70 6.60 9.58
N ASN A 127 12.47 5.81 8.53
CA ASN A 127 12.62 4.35 8.57
C ASN A 127 14.12 4.03 8.70
N THR A 128 14.63 3.91 9.92
CA THR A 128 16.04 3.62 10.21
C THR A 128 16.47 2.19 9.86
N GLY A 129 15.61 1.35 9.27
CA GLY A 129 15.89 -0.07 9.03
C GLY A 129 16.25 -0.49 7.61
N ARG A 130 16.07 0.34 6.56
CA ARG A 130 16.40 -0.04 5.17
C ARG A 130 16.87 1.17 4.36
N GLY A 131 18.18 1.34 4.26
CA GLY A 131 18.80 2.31 3.35
C GLY A 131 18.63 1.90 1.89
N PHE A 132 17.42 2.07 1.34
CA PHE A 132 17.28 2.24 -0.10
C PHE A 132 17.54 3.71 -0.39
N THR A 133 18.78 4.02 -0.80
CA THR A 133 19.11 5.32 -1.39
C THR A 133 18.29 5.48 -2.67
N MET A 134 17.16 6.17 -2.58
CA MET A 134 16.41 6.62 -3.74
C MET A 134 17.24 7.72 -4.42
N PRO A 135 17.61 7.60 -5.71
CA PRO A 135 18.34 8.66 -6.39
C PRO A 135 17.46 9.92 -6.42
N HIS A 136 18.10 11.06 -6.19
CA HIS A 136 17.47 12.37 -6.17
C HIS A 136 16.55 12.58 -7.40
N LYS A 137 15.37 13.15 -7.11
CA LYS A 137 14.37 13.62 -8.06
C LYS A 137 14.98 14.75 -8.90
N GLY A 138 15.73 14.40 -9.94
CA GLY A 138 16.40 15.35 -10.84
C GLY A 138 17.11 14.70 -12.04
N GLU A 139 17.50 13.43 -11.94
CA GLU A 139 18.15 12.76 -13.07
C GLU A 139 17.14 12.23 -14.09
N LYS A 140 17.16 12.81 -15.30
CA LYS A 140 16.41 12.31 -16.46
C LYS A 140 16.81 10.85 -16.71
N LYS A 141 15.83 9.94 -16.73
CA LYS A 141 16.07 8.53 -17.08
C LYS A 141 16.57 8.48 -18.53
N PRO A 142 17.70 7.81 -18.83
CA PRO A 142 18.21 7.73 -20.20
C PRO A 142 17.20 7.01 -21.09
N GLN A 143 17.05 7.52 -22.32
CA GLN A 143 16.09 7.00 -23.29
C GLN A 143 16.37 5.52 -23.60
N LYS A 144 15.31 4.74 -23.74
CA LYS A 144 15.41 3.29 -23.98
C LYS A 144 16.07 3.05 -25.35
N GLY A 145 17.21 2.36 -25.36
CA GLY A 145 17.95 2.01 -26.58
C GLY A 145 19.25 2.80 -26.81
N THR A 146 19.50 3.86 -26.04
CA THR A 146 20.79 4.58 -26.10
C THR A 146 21.91 3.76 -25.45
N LYS A 147 23.17 3.97 -25.88
CA LYS A 147 24.36 3.30 -25.32
C LYS A 147 24.42 3.42 -23.78
N GLU A 148 24.07 4.59 -23.26
CA GLU A 148 24.00 4.89 -21.82
C GLU A 148 22.94 4.04 -21.08
N TRP A 149 21.79 3.78 -21.71
CA TRP A 149 20.74 2.92 -21.15
C TRP A 149 21.20 1.46 -21.07
N ILE A 150 21.93 0.98 -22.07
CA ILE A 150 22.50 -0.37 -22.10
C ILE A 150 23.55 -0.51 -20.99
N GLN A 151 24.45 0.46 -20.85
CA GLN A 151 25.52 0.43 -19.86
C GLN A 151 24.99 0.47 -18.42
N LYS A 152 23.99 1.33 -18.14
CA LYS A 152 23.31 1.40 -16.82
C LYS A 152 22.53 0.11 -16.49
N LYS A 153 22.00 -0.57 -17.51
CA LYS A 153 21.33 -1.88 -17.36
C LYS A 153 22.35 -3.00 -17.05
N ARG A 154 23.51 -2.99 -17.71
CA ARG A 154 24.61 -3.93 -17.44
C ARG A 154 25.15 -3.78 -16.02
N GLU A 155 25.42 -2.54 -15.60
CA GLU A 155 25.92 -2.25 -14.26
C GLU A 155 24.94 -2.71 -13.16
N ARG A 156 23.62 -2.58 -13.41
CA ARG A 156 22.59 -3.09 -12.50
C ARG A 156 22.60 -4.62 -12.40
N MET A 157 22.74 -5.33 -13.52
CA MET A 157 22.81 -6.80 -13.52
C MET A 157 24.05 -7.30 -12.75
N LEU A 158 25.18 -6.61 -12.91
CA LEU A 158 26.43 -6.92 -12.21
C LEU A 158 26.30 -6.71 -10.69
N LYS A 159 25.71 -5.57 -10.27
CA LYS A 159 25.38 -5.30 -8.86
C LYS A 159 24.39 -6.30 -8.26
N GLN A 160 23.57 -6.94 -9.10
CA GLN A 160 22.61 -7.97 -8.70
C GLN A 160 23.20 -9.40 -8.78
N GLY A 161 24.50 -9.55 -9.05
CA GLY A 161 25.18 -10.85 -9.09
C GLY A 161 24.72 -11.77 -10.23
N ARG A 162 24.08 -11.24 -11.27
CA ARG A 162 23.62 -12.03 -12.41
C ARG A 162 24.74 -12.14 -13.45
N LEU A 163 25.07 -13.36 -13.86
CA LEU A 163 26.01 -13.64 -14.94
C LEU A 163 25.49 -13.04 -16.26
N MET A 164 26.34 -12.27 -16.92
CA MET A 164 26.04 -11.66 -18.22
C MET A 164 26.65 -12.52 -19.31
N THR A 165 25.86 -12.94 -20.30
CA THR A 165 26.40 -13.58 -21.51
C THR A 165 27.13 -12.52 -22.35
N PRO A 166 28.32 -12.84 -22.90
CA PRO A 166 28.98 -11.93 -23.83
C PRO A 166 28.12 -11.78 -25.08
N ILE A 167 27.91 -10.53 -25.50
CA ILE A 167 27.21 -10.24 -26.75
C ILE A 167 28.17 -10.59 -27.89
N SER A 168 27.83 -11.61 -28.68
CA SER A 168 28.50 -11.87 -29.95
C SER A 168 28.17 -10.75 -30.93
N HIS A 169 29.15 -10.39 -31.78
CA HIS A 169 29.10 -9.27 -32.73
C HIS A 169 27.94 -9.30 -33.74
N ASP A 170 27.17 -10.40 -33.76
CA ASP A 170 26.08 -10.69 -34.69
C ASP A 170 24.69 -10.21 -34.21
N GLU A 171 24.51 -9.90 -32.92
CA GLU A 171 23.19 -9.46 -32.41
C GLU A 171 22.88 -7.98 -32.68
N SER A 172 23.87 -7.17 -33.08
CA SER A 172 23.68 -5.77 -33.46
C SER A 172 22.79 -5.60 -34.70
N ALA A 173 22.83 -6.54 -35.64
CA ALA A 173 22.05 -6.47 -36.88
C ALA A 173 20.55 -6.77 -36.68
N ARG A 174 20.19 -7.58 -35.66
CA ARG A 174 18.78 -7.90 -35.37
C ARG A 174 18.01 -6.72 -34.76
N ALA A 175 18.68 -5.81 -34.05
CA ALA A 175 18.04 -4.64 -33.43
C ALA A 175 17.70 -3.52 -34.44
N GLU A 176 18.36 -3.48 -35.60
CA GLU A 176 18.00 -2.59 -36.71
C GLU A 176 16.80 -3.12 -37.51
N ASN A 177 16.70 -4.42 -37.72
CA ASN A 177 15.62 -5.02 -38.51
C ASN A 177 14.23 -4.88 -37.83
N ILE A 178 14.17 -4.88 -36.49
CA ILE A 178 12.91 -4.69 -35.75
C ILE A 178 12.41 -3.23 -35.84
N ARG A 179 13.31 -2.25 -35.99
CA ARG A 179 12.90 -0.84 -36.19
C ARG A 179 12.32 -0.60 -37.59
N ASN A 180 12.87 -1.24 -38.62
CA ASN A 180 12.37 -1.12 -40.00
C ASN A 180 11.04 -1.85 -40.25
N CYS A 181 10.73 -2.89 -39.48
CA CYS A 181 9.46 -3.62 -39.59
C CYS A 181 8.26 -2.84 -38.98
N VAL A 182 8.52 -1.97 -38.00
CA VAL A 182 7.48 -1.16 -37.33
C VAL A 182 7.16 0.12 -38.10
N THR A 183 8.12 0.67 -38.84
CA THR A 183 7.91 1.87 -39.69
C THR A 183 7.14 1.58 -40.97
N THR A 184 7.29 0.39 -41.56
CA THR A 184 6.54 -0.04 -42.77
C THR A 184 5.06 -0.32 -42.49
N TRP A 185 4.71 -0.84 -41.32
CA TRP A 185 3.30 -1.07 -40.92
C TRP A 185 2.51 0.21 -40.65
N ARG A 186 3.16 1.32 -40.29
CA ARG A 186 2.49 2.61 -40.08
C ARG A 186 2.13 3.35 -41.37
N HIS A 187 2.77 3.04 -42.50
CA HIS A 187 2.46 3.70 -43.77
C HIS A 187 1.30 3.03 -44.53
N VAL A 188 1.10 1.71 -44.37
CA VAL A 188 0.01 1.00 -45.06
C VAL A 188 -1.36 1.29 -44.42
N SER A 189 -1.41 1.57 -43.12
CA SER A 189 -2.67 1.82 -42.41
C SER A 189 -3.23 3.24 -42.60
N ALA A 190 -2.50 4.16 -43.25
CA ALA A 190 -2.92 5.56 -43.46
C ALA A 190 -3.52 5.84 -44.86
N CYS A 191 -3.57 4.84 -45.75
CA CYS A 191 -4.21 4.94 -47.07
C CYS A 191 -5.57 4.22 -47.16
N MET A 192 -6.10 3.72 -46.03
CA MET A 192 -7.40 3.06 -45.99
C MET A 192 -8.22 3.51 -44.77
N THR A 193 -8.47 4.82 -44.64
CA THR A 193 -9.74 5.38 -44.10
C THR A 193 -9.77 6.89 -44.31
#